data_AF-A0AAE4VIC5-F1
#
_entry.id   AF-A0AAE4VIC5-F1
#
_cell.length_a   1.000
_cell.length_b   1.000
_cell.length_c   1.000
_cell.angle_alpha   90.00
_cell.angle_beta   90.00
_cell.angle_gamma   90.00
#
_symmetry.space_group_name_H-M   'P 1'
#
loop_
_entity.id
_entity.type
_entity.pdbx_description
1 polymer ?
#
loop_
_entity_poly.entity_id
_entity_poly.type
_entity_poly.pdbx_seq_one_letter_code
_entity_poly.pdbx_strand_id
1 'polypeptide(L)'
;MTVTFYMSSDMGTVDLAVHGCELGATPHEAVDRTKEYVLVQLHRVITQRGGTFERWWAEDENGNVLDSRDDYQRPRRPRMWGQGQSRSDHALNARTPW
;
A
#
# COMPACT_ATOMS: atom_id res chain seq x y z
N MET A 1 -13.98 8.14 -14.05
CA MET A 1 -13.73 9.04 -12.91
C MET A 1 -12.29 8.83 -12.43
N THR A 2 -11.58 9.88 -11.98
CA THR A 2 -10.20 9.78 -11.47
C THR A 2 -10.09 10.32 -10.04
N VAL A 3 -9.35 9.61 -9.19
CA VAL A 3 -8.90 10.08 -7.87
C VAL A 3 -7.39 9.99 -7.85
N THR A 4 -6.70 11.04 -7.44
CA THR A 4 -5.24 11.03 -7.28
C THR A 4 -4.90 10.98 -5.82
N PHE A 5 -4.14 9.96 -5.42
CA PHE A 5 -3.59 9.87 -4.09
C PHE A 5 -2.19 10.45 -4.07
N TYR A 6 -1.91 11.30 -3.10
CA TYR A 6 -0.61 11.91 -2.87
C TYR A 6 -0.05 11.45 -1.54
N MET A 7 1.27 11.33 -1.49
CA MET A 7 2.01 10.91 -0.31
C MET A 7 3.26 11.78 -0.16
N SER A 8 3.36 12.50 0.95
CA SER A 8 4.56 13.26 1.32
C SER A 8 5.55 12.35 2.04
N SER A 9 6.81 12.50 1.69
CA SER A 9 7.96 11.94 2.38
C SER A 9 9.08 12.96 2.51
N ASP A 10 10.06 12.63 3.32
CA ASP A 10 11.36 13.30 3.38
C ASP A 10 12.07 13.41 2.01
N MET A 11 11.74 12.53 1.06
CA MET A 11 12.25 12.55 -0.31
C MET A 11 11.40 13.39 -1.27
N GLY A 12 10.30 13.98 -0.80
CA GLY A 12 9.32 14.72 -1.60
C GLY A 12 7.97 14.02 -1.74
N THR A 13 7.12 14.57 -2.60
CA THR A 13 5.75 14.08 -2.83
C THR A 13 5.72 13.05 -3.96
N VAL A 14 5.06 11.92 -3.72
CA VAL A 14 4.77 10.89 -4.73
C VAL A 14 3.26 10.79 -4.90
N ASP A 15 2.79 10.72 -6.14
CA ASP A 15 1.38 10.55 -6.47
C ASP A 15 1.09 9.20 -7.14
N LEU A 16 -0.17 8.75 -7.02
CA LEU A 16 -0.73 7.63 -7.75
C LEU A 16 -2.17 7.95 -8.14
N ALA A 17 -2.40 8.10 -9.45
CA ALA A 17 -3.74 8.24 -10.00
C ALA A 17 -4.45 6.88 -10.08
N VAL A 18 -5.67 6.84 -9.55
CA VAL A 18 -6.59 5.70 -9.62
C VAL A 18 -7.77 6.09 -10.49
N HIS A 19 -7.96 5.34 -11.57
CA HIS A 19 -9.10 5.49 -12.45
C HIS A 19 -10.20 4.50 -12.06
N GLY A 20 -11.33 5.03 -11.59
CA GLY A 20 -12.55 4.26 -11.38
C GLY A 20 -13.32 4.14 -12.69
N CYS A 21 -13.48 2.90 -13.17
CA CYS A 21 -14.33 2.56 -14.32
C CYS A 21 -15.79 2.24 -13.92
N GLU A 22 -16.17 2.38 -12.65
CA GLU A 22 -17.52 2.08 -12.21
C GLU A 22 -18.48 3.25 -12.49
N LEU A 23 -19.50 2.97 -13.28
CA LEU A 23 -20.57 3.91 -13.59
C LEU A 23 -21.40 4.17 -12.32
N GLY A 24 -21.47 5.43 -11.88
CA GLY A 24 -22.30 5.85 -10.73
C GLY A 24 -21.60 5.82 -9.37
N ALA A 25 -20.34 5.39 -9.28
CA ALA A 25 -19.55 5.51 -8.05
C ALA A 25 -19.13 6.97 -7.83
N THR A 26 -19.27 7.44 -6.58
CA THR A 26 -18.82 8.77 -6.18
C THR A 26 -17.31 8.81 -5.91
N PRO A 27 -16.71 10.01 -5.91
CA PRO A 27 -15.31 10.17 -5.51
C PRO A 27 -14.92 9.59 -4.17
N HIS A 28 -15.79 9.77 -3.18
CA HIS A 28 -15.55 9.28 -1.84
C HIS A 28 -15.61 7.75 -1.78
N GLU A 29 -16.55 7.12 -2.49
CA GLU A 29 -16.64 5.66 -2.56
C GLU A 29 -15.42 5.04 -3.25
N ALA A 30 -14.88 5.70 -4.28
CA ALA A 30 -13.65 5.27 -4.92
C ALA A 30 -12.46 5.33 -3.94
N VAL A 31 -12.36 6.40 -3.14
CA VAL A 31 -11.36 6.52 -2.08
C VAL A 31 -11.51 5.40 -1.05
N ASP A 32 -12.71 5.21 -0.49
CA ASP A 32 -12.96 4.23 0.58
C ASP A 32 -12.59 2.80 0.17
N ARG A 33 -12.83 2.44 -1.10
CA ARG A 33 -12.51 1.09 -1.61
C ARG A 33 -11.03 0.90 -1.93
N THR A 34 -10.33 1.96 -2.36
CA THR A 34 -8.98 1.84 -2.92
C THR A 34 -7.88 2.33 -1.99
N LYS A 35 -8.22 3.16 -0.99
CA LYS A 35 -7.28 3.81 -0.05
C LYS A 35 -6.23 2.86 0.50
N GLU A 36 -6.65 1.78 1.16
CA GLU A 36 -5.71 0.86 1.81
C GLU A 36 -4.72 0.22 0.82
N TYR A 37 -5.19 -0.16 -0.37
CA TYR A 37 -4.34 -0.74 -1.40
C TYR A 37 -3.33 0.28 -1.94
N VAL A 38 -3.80 1.49 -2.25
CA VAL A 38 -2.98 2.57 -2.80
C VAL A 38 -1.91 3.02 -1.80
N LEU A 39 -2.28 3.22 -0.54
CA LEU A 39 -1.35 3.62 0.51
C LEU A 39 -0.27 2.55 0.74
N VAL A 40 -0.59 1.25 0.62
CA VAL A 40 0.41 0.18 0.69
C VAL A 40 1.40 0.25 -0.48
N GLN A 41 0.94 0.53 -1.70
CA GLN A 41 1.81 0.65 -2.88
C GLN A 41 2.75 1.86 -2.75
N LEU A 42 2.19 3.03 -2.43
CA LEU A 42 2.96 4.26 -2.24
C LEU A 42 3.97 4.10 -1.08
N HIS A 43 3.54 3.53 0.06
CA HIS A 43 4.44 3.27 1.19
C HIS A 43 5.58 2.31 0.80
N ARG A 44 5.30 1.28 -0.02
CA ARG A 44 6.32 0.35 -0.51
C ARG A 44 7.35 1.07 -1.37
N VAL A 45 6.93 1.94 -2.29
CA VAL A 45 7.83 2.72 -3.16
C VAL A 45 8.75 3.62 -2.31
N ILE A 46 8.19 4.32 -1.33
CA ILE A 46 8.95 5.23 -0.46
C ILE A 46 9.94 4.45 0.41
N THR A 47 9.49 3.35 1.04
CA THR A 47 10.37 2.50 1.85
C THR A 47 11.50 1.88 1.03
N GLN A 48 11.23 1.46 -0.22
CA GLN A 48 12.27 0.89 -1.10
C GLN A 48 13.36 1.89 -1.46
N ARG A 49 13.04 3.19 -1.44
CA ARG A 49 14.00 4.27 -1.66
C ARG A 49 14.66 4.75 -0.35
N GLY A 50 14.30 4.17 0.79
CA GLY A 50 14.83 4.53 2.10
C GLY A 50 14.18 5.76 2.74
N GLY A 51 13.09 6.28 2.16
CA GLY A 51 12.38 7.43 2.70
C GLY A 51 11.40 7.07 3.81
N THR A 52 10.95 8.11 4.49
CA THR A 52 9.96 8.04 5.56
C THR A 52 8.63 8.62 5.14
N PHE A 53 7.55 8.05 5.65
CA PHE A 53 6.21 8.52 5.37
C PHE A 53 5.85 9.65 6.36
N GLU A 54 5.28 10.76 5.86
CA GLU A 54 4.82 11.87 6.68
C GLU A 54 3.29 12.03 6.67
N ARG A 55 2.70 12.26 5.48
CA ARG A 55 1.25 12.50 5.30
C ARG A 55 0.75 11.99 3.95
N TRP A 56 -0.55 11.76 3.84
CA TRP A 56 -1.20 11.47 2.55
C TRP A 56 -2.51 12.24 2.41
N TRP A 57 -2.93 12.44 1.16
CA TRP A 57 -4.24 12.99 0.83
C TRP A 57 -4.72 12.46 -0.53
N ALA A 58 -6.02 12.52 -0.77
CA ALA A 58 -6.64 12.15 -2.03
C ALA A 58 -7.41 13.34 -2.59
N GLU A 59 -7.27 13.58 -3.89
CA GLU A 59 -7.98 14.64 -4.62
C GLU A 59 -8.85 14.04 -5.72
N ASP A 60 -9.99 14.67 -5.97
CA ASP A 60 -10.76 14.43 -7.20
C ASP A 60 -10.11 15.10 -8.42
N GLU A 61 -10.71 14.91 -9.59
CA GLU A 61 -10.25 15.51 -10.85
C GLU A 61 -10.33 17.05 -10.88
N ASN A 62 -11.03 17.67 -9.94
CA ASN A 62 -11.15 19.12 -9.81
C ASN A 62 -10.14 19.69 -8.79
N GLY A 63 -9.32 18.85 -8.16
CA GLY A 63 -8.39 19.23 -7.10
C GLY A 63 -9.06 19.41 -5.73
N ASN A 64 -10.30 18.93 -5.55
CA ASN A 64 -10.93 18.93 -4.23
C ASN A 64 -10.37 17.79 -3.40
N VAL A 65 -9.93 18.11 -2.18
CA VAL A 65 -9.48 17.10 -1.22
C VAL A 65 -10.67 16.28 -0.73
N LEU A 66 -10.59 14.96 -0.91
CA LEU A 66 -11.62 13.99 -0.55
C LEU A 66 -11.35 13.33 0.82
N ASP A 67 -10.09 13.01 1.11
CA ASP A 67 -9.64 12.45 2.39
C ASP A 67 -8.16 12.82 2.59
N SER A 68 -7.73 12.94 3.84
CA SER A 68 -6.33 13.26 4.17
C SER A 68 -5.97 12.82 5.58
N ARG A 69 -4.68 12.51 5.78
CA ARG A 69 -4.17 12.17 7.09
C ARG A 69 -2.71 12.56 7.27
N ASP A 70 -2.48 13.40 8.27
CA ASP A 70 -1.17 13.97 8.60
C ASP A 70 -0.35 13.14 9.61
N ASP A 71 -0.99 12.18 10.29
CA ASP A 71 -0.39 11.36 11.35
C ASP A 71 -0.30 9.87 10.96
N TYR A 72 -0.23 9.57 9.66
CA TYR A 72 -0.44 8.20 9.19
C TYR A 72 0.72 7.29 9.62
N GLN A 73 0.39 6.43 10.58
CA GLN A 73 1.29 5.40 11.06
C GLN A 73 1.40 4.27 10.03
N ARG A 74 2.61 3.72 9.91
CA ARG A 74 2.92 2.59 9.03
C ARG A 74 1.78 1.56 9.00
N PRO A 75 1.16 1.30 7.84
CA PRO A 75 0.10 0.31 7.74
C PRO A 75 0.67 -1.03 8.16
N ARG A 76 0.05 -1.67 9.15
CA ARG A 76 0.42 -3.03 9.55
C ARG A 76 0.27 -3.90 8.31
N ARG A 77 1.33 -4.64 7.92
CA ARG A 77 1.28 -5.56 6.76
C ARG A 77 -0.02 -6.36 6.82
N PRO A 78 -0.86 -6.32 5.76
CA PRO A 78 -2.01 -7.21 5.69
C PRO A 78 -1.51 -8.65 5.83
N ARG A 79 -2.06 -9.41 6.80
CA ARG A 79 -1.67 -10.81 7.06
C ARG A 79 -1.96 -11.76 5.87
N MET A 80 -2.51 -11.26 4.76
CA MET A 80 -2.78 -12.00 3.52
C MET A 80 -1.56 -12.32 2.64
N TRP A 81 -0.34 -11.96 3.05
CA TRP A 81 0.91 -12.36 2.35
C TRP A 81 1.74 -13.40 3.12
N GLY A 82 1.13 -14.09 4.08
CA GLY A 82 1.76 -15.24 4.71
C GLY A 82 1.63 -16.47 3.84
N GLN A 83 2.71 -16.91 3.19
CA GLN A 83 3.22 -18.29 3.18
C GLN A 83 4.25 -18.51 2.06
N GLY A 84 5.50 -18.14 2.33
CA GLY A 84 6.63 -19.00 1.96
C GLY A 84 6.96 -19.82 3.21
N GLN A 85 6.28 -20.95 3.39
CA GLN A 85 6.57 -21.89 4.47
C GLN A 85 7.98 -22.44 4.31
N SER A 86 8.63 -22.61 5.47
CA SER A 86 9.61 -23.65 5.79
C SER A 86 10.26 -24.36 4.61
N ARG A 87 11.54 -24.04 4.36
CA ARG A 87 12.47 -25.12 4.07
C ARG A 87 12.81 -25.77 5.39
N SER A 88 12.09 -26.84 5.65
CA SER A 88 12.27 -27.79 6.73
C SER A 88 13.74 -28.13 6.92
N ASP A 89 14.19 -28.04 8.17
CA ASP A 89 15.26 -28.88 8.68
C ASP A 89 14.95 -30.34 8.34
N HIS A 90 15.55 -30.86 7.28
CA HIS A 90 15.54 -32.29 6.98
C HIS A 90 16.67 -32.96 7.75
N ALA A 91 16.59 -32.89 9.09
CA ALA A 91 17.26 -33.84 9.95
C ALA A 91 16.43 -35.14 9.98
N LEU A 92 16.65 -36.03 9.01
CA LEU A 92 16.23 -37.43 9.10
C LEU A 92 17.41 -38.34 8.77
N ASN A 93 18.19 -38.57 9.81
CA ASN A 93 18.74 -39.85 10.26
C ASN A 93 18.38 -41.08 9.38
N ALA A 94 19.40 -41.72 8.79
CA ALA A 94 19.35 -43.13 8.42
C ALA A 94 20.76 -43.74 8.54
N ARG A 95 21.04 -44.28 9.74
CA ARG A 95 21.92 -45.44 9.90
C ARG A 95 21.45 -46.55 8.97
N THR A 96 22.34 -47.20 8.23
CA THR A 96 22.64 -48.66 8.31
C THR A 96 23.66 -49.10 7.22
N PRO A 97 24.33 -50.25 7.41
CA PRO A 97 25.70 -50.55 6.97
C PRO A 97 25.74 -51.32 5.64
N TRP A 98 26.90 -51.35 4.98
CA TRP A 98 27.64 -52.53 4.46
C TRP A 98 29.08 -52.11 4.18
#